data_AF-A0A9W8VCX6-F1
#
_entry.id   AF-A0A9W8VCX6-F1
#
_cell.length_a   1.000
_cell.length_b   1.000
_cell.length_c   1.000
_cell.angle_alpha   90.00
_cell.angle_beta   90.00
_cell.angle_gamma   90.00
#
_symmetry.space_group_name_H-M   'P 1'
#
loop_
_entity.id
_entity.type
_entity.pdbx_description
1 polymer ?
#
loop_
_entity_poly.entity_id
_entity_poly.type
_entity_poly.pdbx_seq_one_letter_code
_entity_poly.pdbx_strand_id
1 'polypeptide(L)'
;MAWSEEQDMPMLVDWQIVHIGSCFTDIAYFVMSALTVKDRKEHEMDVLDHYLEKLHEFGGPNLSRDDPEVMNEYRKSLMAGYSWVLCPYTMQTRERVWAVVSRLVPAMKDHKPVELLEKE
;
A
#
# COMPACT_ATOMS: atom_id res chain seq x y z
N MET A 1 5.71 -11.88 -2.28
CA MET A 1 4.88 -13.02 -1.82
C MET A 1 5.37 -14.28 -2.52
N ALA A 2 5.38 -15.39 -1.80
CA ALA A 2 5.58 -16.73 -2.33
C ALA A 2 4.38 -17.62 -1.98
N TRP A 3 4.24 -18.76 -2.64
CA TRP A 3 3.25 -19.78 -2.27
C TRP A 3 3.93 -20.84 -1.40
N SER A 4 3.32 -21.22 -0.28
CA SER A 4 3.77 -22.38 0.51
C SER A 4 2.88 -23.57 0.20
N GLU A 5 3.46 -24.61 -0.41
CA GLU A 5 2.77 -25.89 -0.67
C GLU A 5 2.42 -26.62 0.64
N GLU A 6 3.22 -26.46 1.69
CA GLU A 6 2.99 -27.13 2.98
C GLU A 6 1.78 -26.52 3.72
N GLN A 7 1.63 -25.20 3.64
CA GLN A 7 0.60 -24.45 4.38
C GLN A 7 -0.62 -24.12 3.50
N ASP A 8 -0.57 -24.44 2.20
CA ASP A 8 -1.58 -24.13 1.18
C ASP A 8 -2.01 -22.65 1.20
N MET A 9 -1.04 -21.74 1.40
CA MET A 9 -1.32 -20.32 1.57
C MET A 9 -0.19 -19.39 1.08
N PRO A 10 -0.51 -18.11 0.79
CA PRO A 10 0.49 -17.09 0.49
C PRO A 10 1.39 -16.81 1.71
N MET A 11 2.68 -16.61 1.45
CA MET A 11 3.66 -16.19 2.46
C MET A 11 4.31 -14.86 2.11
N LEU A 12 4.53 -14.05 3.16
CA LEU A 12 5.39 -12.88 3.09
C LEU A 12 6.84 -13.33 3.21
N VAL A 13 7.64 -12.91 2.23
CA VAL A 13 9.06 -13.23 2.10
C VAL A 13 9.80 -11.92 1.83
N ASP A 14 11.13 -11.99 1.78
CA ASP A 14 11.98 -10.85 1.43
C ASP A 14 11.91 -9.69 2.44
N TRP A 15 12.38 -9.97 3.67
CA TRP A 15 12.33 -9.08 4.84
C TRP A 15 13.44 -8.02 4.89
N GLN A 16 14.16 -7.78 3.78
CA GLN A 16 15.35 -6.93 3.75
C GLN A 16 15.09 -5.44 4.07
N ILE A 17 13.82 -5.01 4.04
CA ILE A 17 13.38 -3.62 4.29
C ILE A 17 12.42 -3.48 5.48
N VAL A 18 12.37 -4.45 6.39
CA VAL A 18 11.51 -4.37 7.58
C VAL A 18 11.94 -3.21 8.49
N HIS A 19 10.96 -2.43 8.94
CA HIS A 19 11.17 -1.32 9.85
C HIS A 19 9.90 -1.03 10.66
N ILE A 20 10.03 -0.23 11.72
CA ILE A 20 8.91 0.24 12.52
C ILE A 20 8.29 1.46 11.82
N GLY A 21 6.99 1.45 11.59
CA GLY A 21 6.28 2.52 10.91
C GLY A 21 4.76 2.41 11.07
N SER A 22 4.05 3.23 10.31
CA SER A 22 2.58 3.20 10.27
C SER A 22 2.08 1.86 9.74
N CYS A 23 1.09 1.26 10.41
CA CYS A 23 0.44 0.02 9.96
C CYS A 23 -0.18 0.14 8.56
N PHE A 24 -0.50 1.37 8.13
CA PHE A 24 -1.05 1.64 6.81
C PHE A 24 -0.03 1.52 5.66
N THR A 25 1.28 1.52 5.97
CA THR A 25 2.35 1.53 4.96
C THR A 25 2.27 0.31 4.05
N ASP A 26 2.15 -0.89 4.64
CA ASP A 26 2.12 -2.14 3.89
C ASP A 26 0.84 -2.28 3.06
N ILE A 27 -0.33 -1.96 3.64
CA ILE A 27 -1.62 -2.09 2.95
C ILE A 27 -1.75 -1.07 1.81
N ALA A 28 -1.35 0.18 2.04
CA ALA A 28 -1.37 1.22 1.01
C ALA A 28 -0.48 0.81 -0.17
N TYR A 29 0.75 0.39 0.10
CA TYR A 29 1.71 -0.06 -0.91
C TYR A 29 1.22 -1.31 -1.65
N PHE A 30 0.64 -2.28 -0.94
CA PHE A 30 0.08 -3.50 -1.53
C PHE A 30 -1.05 -3.15 -2.51
N VAL A 31 -2.04 -2.36 -2.10
CA VAL A 31 -3.20 -2.04 -2.92
C VAL A 31 -2.81 -1.25 -4.17
N MET A 32 -1.95 -0.24 -4.03
CA MET A 32 -1.52 0.59 -5.17
C MET A 32 -0.62 -0.14 -6.16
N SER A 33 0.09 -1.19 -5.73
CA SER A 33 1.03 -1.94 -6.57
C SER A 33 0.48 -3.26 -7.12
N ALA A 34 -0.49 -3.88 -6.46
CA ALA A 34 -1.04 -5.18 -6.86
C ALA A 34 -2.20 -5.05 -7.84
N LEU A 35 -3.11 -4.09 -7.62
CA LEU A 35 -4.35 -3.97 -8.39
C LEU A 35 -4.19 -3.15 -9.67
N THR A 36 -5.06 -3.39 -10.66
CA THR A 36 -5.19 -2.44 -11.77
C THR A 36 -5.79 -1.12 -11.25
N VAL A 37 -5.64 -0.03 -12.01
CA VAL A 37 -6.24 1.27 -11.63
C VAL A 37 -7.75 1.16 -11.48
N LYS A 38 -8.40 0.36 -12.33
CA LYS A 38 -9.84 0.13 -12.29
C LYS A 38 -10.23 -0.63 -11.01
N ASP A 39 -9.63 -1.79 -10.78
CA ASP A 39 -9.98 -2.63 -9.63
C ASP A 39 -9.68 -1.91 -8.31
N ARG A 40 -8.59 -1.13 -8.23
CA ARG A 40 -8.33 -0.29 -7.06
C ARG A 40 -9.48 0.71 -6.82
N LYS A 41 -9.91 1.44 -7.85
CA LYS A 41 -11.01 2.40 -7.68
C LYS A 41 -12.32 1.75 -7.23
N GLU A 42 -12.54 0.50 -7.64
CA GLU A 42 -13.75 -0.25 -7.31
C GLU A 42 -13.70 -0.89 -5.91
N HIS A 43 -12.52 -1.32 -5.45
CA HIS A 43 -12.40 -2.22 -4.28
C HIS A 43 -11.43 -1.75 -3.18
N GLU A 44 -10.69 -0.67 -3.36
CA GLU A 44 -9.65 -0.25 -2.41
C GLU A 44 -10.17 -0.05 -0.98
N MET A 45 -11.34 0.57 -0.84
CA MET A 45 -11.91 0.83 0.49
C MET A 45 -12.47 -0.44 1.15
N ASP A 46 -12.96 -1.41 0.37
CA ASP A 46 -13.39 -2.71 0.90
C ASP A 46 -12.19 -3.51 1.43
N VAL A 47 -11.06 -3.45 0.72
CA VAL A 47 -9.80 -4.05 1.14
C VAL A 47 -9.27 -3.38 2.41
N LEU A 48 -9.36 -2.05 2.51
CA LEU A 48 -8.98 -1.31 3.71
C LEU A 48 -9.85 -1.69 4.91
N ASP A 49 -11.18 -1.76 4.74
CA ASP A 49 -12.10 -2.17 5.81
C ASP A 49 -11.75 -3.57 6.32
N HIS A 50 -11.55 -4.52 5.40
CA HIS A 50 -11.14 -5.88 5.77
C HIS A 50 -9.80 -5.91 6.51
N TYR A 51 -8.84 -5.10 6.06
CA TYR A 51 -7.55 -4.97 6.75
C TYR A 51 -7.72 -4.44 8.18
N LEU A 52 -8.54 -3.41 8.39
CA LEU A 52 -8.78 -2.82 9.71
C LEU A 52 -9.49 -3.78 10.66
N GLU A 53 -10.49 -4.52 10.16
CA GLU A 53 -11.14 -5.59 10.92
C GLU A 53 -10.15 -6.66 11.37
N LYS A 54 -9.31 -7.15 10.44
CA LYS A 54 -8.28 -8.15 10.77
C LYS A 54 -7.20 -7.61 11.67
N LEU A 55 -6.78 -6.36 11.49
CA LEU A 55 -5.82 -5.70 12.35
C LEU A 55 -6.31 -5.74 13.80
N HIS A 56 -7.57 -5.39 14.04
CA HIS A 56 -8.16 -5.44 15.37
C HIS A 56 -8.29 -6.88 15.91
N GLU A 57 -8.76 -7.82 15.08
CA GLU A 57 -8.89 -9.24 15.42
C GLU A 57 -7.56 -9.84 15.91
N PHE A 58 -6.44 -9.44 15.30
CA PHE A 58 -5.10 -9.90 15.66
C PHE A 58 -4.42 -9.05 16.75
N GLY A 59 -5.16 -8.20 17.46
CA GLY A 59 -4.68 -7.45 18.63
C GLY A 59 -4.18 -6.03 18.37
N GLY A 60 -4.36 -5.54 17.15
CA GLY A 60 -4.13 -4.14 16.80
C GLY A 60 -5.23 -3.18 17.31
N PRO A 61 -5.04 -1.87 17.11
CA PRO A 61 -6.03 -0.88 17.51
C PRO A 61 -7.34 -1.04 16.73
N ASN A 62 -8.46 -0.69 17.38
CA ASN A 62 -9.75 -0.61 16.70
C ASN A 62 -9.84 0.72 15.95
N LEU A 63 -9.67 0.68 14.63
CA LEU A 63 -9.66 1.84 13.75
C LEU A 63 -10.81 1.72 12.75
N SER A 64 -11.34 2.85 12.30
CA SER A 64 -12.38 2.92 11.27
C SER A 64 -12.01 3.93 10.21
N ARG A 65 -12.32 3.65 8.94
CA ARG A 65 -12.17 4.63 7.85
C ARG A 65 -13.06 5.86 8.00
N ASP A 66 -14.09 5.80 8.85
CA ASP A 66 -14.93 6.96 9.14
C ASP A 66 -14.19 8.01 10.00
N ASP A 67 -13.08 7.63 10.63
CA ASP A 67 -12.17 8.55 11.32
C ASP A 67 -11.29 9.30 10.30
N PRO A 68 -11.37 10.64 10.22
CA PRO A 68 -10.54 11.43 9.32
C PRO A 68 -9.04 11.24 9.52
N GLU A 69 -8.58 11.00 10.75
CA GLU A 69 -7.16 10.81 11.04
C GLU A 69 -6.65 9.47 10.50
N VAL A 70 -7.47 8.42 10.59
CA VAL A 70 -7.18 7.12 9.96
C VAL A 70 -7.02 7.28 8.45
N MET A 71 -7.94 8.02 7.81
CA MET A 71 -7.86 8.24 6.38
C MET A 71 -6.70 9.16 5.98
N ASN A 72 -6.32 10.13 6.81
CA ASN A 72 -5.13 10.93 6.57
C ASN A 72 -3.87 10.07 6.65
N GLU A 73 -3.72 9.20 7.65
CA GLU A 73 -2.58 8.30 7.77
C GLU A 73 -2.53 7.24 6.65
N TYR A 74 -3.67 6.70 6.23
CA TYR A 74 -3.75 5.86 5.05
C TYR A 74 -3.27 6.60 3.80
N ARG A 75 -3.79 7.82 3.56
CA ARG A 75 -3.41 8.66 2.42
C ARG A 75 -1.91 8.97 2.44
N LYS A 76 -1.34 9.43 3.55
CA LYS A 76 0.10 9.67 3.70
C LYS A 76 0.92 8.44 3.35
N SER A 77 0.46 7.25 3.73
CA SER A 77 1.15 5.98 3.49
C SER A 77 1.29 5.62 2.01
N LEU A 78 0.47 6.18 1.10
CA LEU A 78 0.67 6.02 -0.36
C LEU A 78 1.99 6.63 -0.85
N MET A 79 2.66 7.49 -0.06
CA MET A 79 3.98 8.02 -0.39
C MET A 79 5.04 6.93 -0.53
N ALA A 80 4.85 5.75 0.06
CA ALA A 80 5.76 4.61 -0.12
C ALA A 80 5.94 4.23 -1.62
N GLY A 81 4.93 4.51 -2.46
CA GLY A 81 5.01 4.30 -3.91
C GLY A 81 6.05 5.17 -4.64
N TYR A 82 6.49 6.30 -4.07
CA TYR A 82 7.52 7.14 -4.70
C TYR A 82 8.85 6.41 -4.90
N SER A 83 9.15 5.39 -4.09
CA SER A 83 10.34 4.55 -4.22
C SER A 83 10.51 3.95 -5.63
N TRP A 84 9.41 3.54 -6.28
CA TRP A 84 9.43 2.99 -7.64
C TRP A 84 9.64 4.04 -8.72
N VAL A 85 9.21 5.28 -8.49
CA VAL A 85 9.46 6.40 -9.42
C VAL A 85 10.96 6.73 -9.46
N LEU A 86 11.67 6.50 -8.34
CA LEU A 86 13.11 6.72 -8.19
C LEU A 86 13.95 5.47 -8.49
N CYS A 87 13.33 4.33 -8.78
CA CYS A 87 14.02 3.06 -9.04
C CYS A 87 14.86 3.14 -10.32
N PRO A 88 16.21 3.03 -10.23
CA PRO A 88 17.05 3.15 -11.40
C PRO A 88 16.93 1.93 -12.32
N TYR A 89 17.05 2.14 -13.62
CA TYR A 89 16.98 1.05 -14.60
C TYR A 89 18.14 0.04 -14.53
N THR A 90 19.18 0.37 -13.77
CA THR A 90 20.26 -0.56 -13.43
C THR A 90 19.83 -1.60 -12.39
N MET A 91 18.77 -1.34 -11.62
CA MET A 91 18.23 -2.24 -10.60
C MET A 91 17.00 -3.03 -11.10
N GLN A 92 16.15 -2.42 -11.92
CA GLN A 92 14.97 -3.06 -12.53
C GLN A 92 14.84 -2.66 -13.99
N THR A 93 14.28 -3.52 -14.84
CA THR A 93 14.08 -3.13 -16.25
C THR A 93 13.06 -2.00 -16.35
N ARG A 94 13.18 -1.20 -17.43
CA ARG A 94 12.24 -0.11 -17.71
C ARG A 94 10.80 -0.62 -17.71
N GLU A 95 10.54 -1.73 -18.36
CA GLU A 95 9.20 -2.32 -18.51
C GLU A 95 8.57 -2.62 -17.14
N ARG A 96 9.35 -3.18 -16.21
CA ARG A 96 8.89 -3.48 -14.84
C ARG A 96 8.60 -2.22 -14.05
N VAL A 97 9.52 -1.24 -14.10
CA VAL A 97 9.33 0.05 -13.43
C VAL A 97 8.05 0.72 -13.93
N TRP A 98 7.85 0.79 -15.25
CA TRP A 98 6.64 1.41 -15.82
C TRP A 98 5.35 0.62 -15.51
N ALA A 99 5.40 -0.71 -15.47
CA ALA A 99 4.24 -1.53 -15.09
C ALA A 99 3.79 -1.27 -13.64
N VAL A 100 4.72 -0.97 -12.74
CA VAL A 100 4.38 -0.60 -11.36
C VAL A 100 3.98 0.87 -11.28
N VAL A 101 4.81 1.79 -11.76
CA VAL A 101 4.60 3.25 -11.69
C VAL A 101 3.26 3.67 -12.31
N SER A 102 2.83 3.03 -13.40
CA SER A 102 1.54 3.31 -14.06
C SER A 102 0.32 3.02 -13.17
N ARG A 103 0.45 2.20 -12.12
CA ARG A 103 -0.58 1.95 -11.10
C ARG A 103 -0.44 2.88 -9.90
N LEU A 104 0.79 3.12 -9.46
CA LEU A 104 1.12 3.94 -8.29
C LEU A 104 0.71 5.41 -8.48
N VAL A 105 1.04 6.00 -9.63
CA VAL A 105 0.83 7.44 -9.88
C VAL A 105 -0.65 7.81 -9.85
N PRO A 106 -1.58 7.09 -10.51
CA PRO A 106 -3.01 7.33 -10.36
C PRO A 106 -3.50 7.24 -8.91
N ALA A 107 -3.03 6.26 -8.13
CA ALA A 107 -3.41 6.13 -6.73
C ALA A 107 -2.99 7.36 -5.91
N MET A 108 -1.75 7.82 -6.07
CA MET A 108 -1.28 9.04 -5.41
C MET A 108 -2.04 10.29 -5.88
N LYS A 109 -2.39 10.39 -7.16
CA LYS A 109 -3.20 11.52 -7.68
C LYS A 109 -4.60 11.56 -7.08
N ASP A 110 -5.25 10.41 -6.95
CA ASP A 110 -6.60 10.32 -6.39
C ASP A 110 -6.62 10.65 -4.89
N HIS A 111 -5.60 10.22 -4.14
CA HIS A 111 -5.51 10.41 -2.69
C HIS A 111 -4.81 11.70 -2.24
N LYS A 112 -4.07 12.36 -3.13
CA LYS A 112 -3.37 13.63 -2.90
C LYS A 112 -2.56 13.67 -1.60
N PRO A 113 -1.63 12.72 -1.39
CA PRO A 113 -0.90 12.60 -0.13
C PRO A 113 0.02 13.80 0.14
N VAL A 114 0.51 14.47 -0.91
CA VAL A 114 1.40 15.63 -0.79
C VAL A 114 0.75 16.80 -0.07
N GLU A 115 -0.57 17.02 -0.26
CA GLU A 115 -1.32 18.10 0.41
C GLU A 115 -1.39 17.93 1.94
N LEU A 116 -1.13 16.72 2.44
CA LEU A 116 -1.08 16.43 3.88
C LEU A 116 0.29 16.76 4.49
N LEU A 117 1.36 16.68 3.70
CA LEU A 117 2.72 16.99 4.15
C LEU A 117 2.98 18.48 4.24
N GLU A 118 2.26 19.30 3.46
CA GLU A 118 2.37 20.77 3.50
C GLU A 118 1.73 21.40 4.75
N LYS A 119 1.00 20.61 5.56
CA LYS A 119 0.24 21.07 6.72
C LYS A 119 0.89 20.75 8.08
N GLU A 120 1.94 19.93 8.08
CA GLU A 120 2.76 19.62 9.27
C GLU A 120 3.89 20.64 9.44
#